data_AF-A0A085YXR8-F1
#
_entry.id   AF-A0A085YXR8-F1
#
_cell.length_a   1.000
_cell.length_b   1.000
_cell.length_c   1.000
_cell.angle_alpha   90.00
_cell.angle_beta   90.00
_cell.angle_gamma   90.00
#
_symmetry.space_group_name_H-M   'P 1'
#
loop_
_entity.id
_entity.type
_entity.pdbx_description
1 polymer ?
#
loop_
_entity_poly.entity_id
_entity_poly.type
_entity_poly.pdbx_seq_one_letter_code
_entity_poly.pdbx_strand_id
1 'polypeptide(L)'
;MWKKLAFLFLLTLIFSCKKEEGTYRGGYYWIYTYGYPRMNFFEAAEGISEKWKIKYHAVSGCMIDPKIMHSVEAENKKTYAAIEREFGKRWKEKYNKDIDGFMMKKVEVMDVLIINKLFRNELKKHNIEIYNVEKEIQELNNEGEFKVIVYNNELRYENKECFRATVNTKNRKVSIIQ
;
A
#
# COMPACT_ATOMS: atom_id res chain seq x y z
N MET A 1 29.73 43.02 -1.43
CA MET A 1 29.85 41.55 -1.20
C MET A 1 28.88 40.99 -0.15
N TRP A 2 28.42 41.75 0.84
CA TRP A 2 27.53 41.27 1.91
C TRP A 2 26.12 40.83 1.45
N LYS A 3 25.56 41.48 0.41
CA LYS A 3 24.22 41.17 -0.13
C LYS A 3 24.12 39.78 -0.79
N LYS A 4 25.24 39.20 -1.26
CA LYS A 4 25.23 37.86 -1.88
C LYS A 4 25.32 36.71 -0.84
N LEU A 5 25.91 36.96 0.34
CA LEU A 5 25.92 35.98 1.44
C LEU A 5 24.54 35.83 2.10
N ALA A 6 23.76 36.91 2.19
CA ALA A 6 22.41 36.88 2.77
C ALA A 6 21.44 36.00 1.97
N PHE A 7 21.63 35.89 0.66
CA PHE A 7 20.78 35.08 -0.21
C PHE A 7 21.04 33.56 -0.04
N LEU A 8 22.28 33.17 0.31
CA LEU A 8 22.64 31.76 0.54
C LEU A 8 22.07 31.23 1.87
N PHE A 9 22.00 32.08 2.90
CA PHE A 9 21.40 31.73 4.20
C PHE A 9 19.86 31.61 4.15
N LEU A 10 19.21 32.26 3.18
CA LEU A 10 17.75 32.15 3.00
C LEU A 10 17.31 30.82 2.36
N LEU A 11 18.18 30.21 1.55
CA LEU A 11 17.92 28.94 0.86
C LEU A 11 18.09 27.70 1.75
N THR A 12 18.81 27.80 2.87
CA THR A 12 18.98 26.69 3.82
C THR A 12 17.79 26.49 4.75
N LEU A 13 16.86 27.46 4.84
CA LEU A 13 15.65 27.34 5.68
C LEU A 13 14.50 26.60 5.00
N ILE A 14 14.55 26.41 3.68
CA ILE A 14 13.50 25.72 2.91
C ILE A 14 13.71 24.19 2.85
N PHE A 15 14.89 23.70 3.22
CA PHE A 15 15.16 22.29 3.50
C PHE A 15 14.92 21.96 4.97
N SER A 16 13.96 22.63 5.62
CA SER A 16 13.37 22.11 6.84
C SER A 16 12.73 20.78 6.49
N CYS A 17 13.46 19.70 6.75
CA CYS A 17 12.97 18.33 6.78
C CYS A 17 11.58 18.39 7.41
N LYS A 18 10.53 18.11 6.62
CA LYS A 18 9.17 18.08 7.14
C LYS A 18 9.21 17.10 8.31
N LYS A 19 9.14 17.63 9.53
CA LYS A 19 9.05 16.84 10.74
C LYS A 19 7.90 15.87 10.51
N GLU A 20 8.13 14.56 10.66
CA GLU A 20 7.08 13.56 10.55
C GLU A 20 5.96 13.97 11.54
N GLU A 21 4.88 14.57 11.01
CA GLU A 21 3.77 15.03 11.81
C GLU A 21 2.81 13.86 12.03
N GLY A 22 2.80 13.34 13.26
CA GLY A 22 1.95 12.20 13.64
C GLY A 22 2.64 10.86 13.36
N THR A 23 1.85 9.83 13.05
CA THR A 23 2.34 8.45 12.81
C THR A 23 2.82 8.23 11.37
N TYR A 24 3.14 9.29 10.62
CA TYR A 24 3.67 9.15 9.27
C TYR A 24 5.15 8.76 9.33
N ARG A 25 5.47 7.50 9.02
CA ARG A 25 6.83 6.96 9.10
C ARG A 25 7.08 5.97 7.98
N GLY A 26 8.29 6.02 7.40
CA GLY A 26 8.67 5.16 6.28
C GLY A 26 7.80 5.33 5.03
N GLY A 27 7.21 6.52 4.84
CA GLY A 27 6.36 6.83 3.69
C GLY A 27 4.87 6.50 3.85
N TYR A 28 4.41 6.08 5.05
CA TYR A 28 3.02 5.72 5.31
C TYR A 28 2.48 6.31 6.61
N TYR A 29 1.20 6.66 6.60
CA TYR A 29 0.39 6.90 7.79
C TYR A 29 0.04 5.57 8.44
N TRP A 30 0.43 5.38 9.70
CA TRP A 30 0.11 4.17 10.45
C TRP A 30 -1.12 4.33 11.32
N ILE A 31 -2.13 3.50 11.10
CA ILE A 31 -3.33 3.40 11.93
C ILE A 31 -3.21 2.16 12.80
N TYR A 32 -3.33 2.33 14.11
CA TYR A 32 -3.27 1.23 15.06
C TYR A 32 -4.67 0.71 15.35
N THR A 33 -4.81 -0.62 15.38
CA THR A 33 -6.07 -1.28 15.69
C THR A 33 -5.87 -2.32 16.77
N TYR A 34 -6.96 -2.72 17.41
CA TYR A 34 -7.01 -3.76 18.42
C TYR A 34 -8.24 -4.63 18.20
N GLY A 35 -8.29 -5.79 18.87
CA GLY A 35 -9.38 -6.76 18.72
C GLY A 35 -9.10 -7.80 17.64
N TYR A 36 -10.13 -8.59 17.31
CA TYR A 36 -10.00 -9.72 16.40
C TYR A 36 -9.67 -9.25 14.96
N PRO A 37 -8.62 -9.81 14.31
CA PRO A 37 -8.25 -9.41 12.96
C PRO A 37 -9.35 -9.70 11.94
N ARG A 38 -9.79 -8.66 11.23
CA ARG A 38 -10.70 -8.79 10.09
C ARG A 38 -9.88 -9.07 8.83
N MET A 39 -9.60 -10.34 8.54
CA MET A 39 -8.64 -10.73 7.49
C MET A 39 -8.89 -10.04 6.15
N ASN A 40 -10.13 -10.05 5.64
CA ASN A 40 -10.47 -9.39 4.36
C ASN A 40 -10.21 -7.87 4.38
N PHE A 41 -10.41 -7.22 5.53
CA PHE A 41 -10.12 -5.80 5.67
C PHE A 41 -8.61 -5.54 5.59
N PHE A 42 -7.78 -6.36 6.25
CA PHE A 42 -6.33 -6.20 6.21
C PHE A 42 -5.77 -6.49 4.82
N GLU A 43 -6.29 -7.51 4.14
CA GLU A 43 -5.93 -7.81 2.75
C GLU A 43 -6.25 -6.64 1.82
N ALA A 44 -7.45 -6.07 1.94
CA ALA A 44 -7.83 -4.89 1.15
C ALA A 44 -7.01 -3.65 1.52
N ALA A 45 -6.77 -3.42 2.82
CA ALA A 45 -6.00 -2.28 3.31
C ALA A 45 -4.54 -2.33 2.82
N GLU A 46 -3.90 -3.51 2.85
CA GLU A 46 -2.57 -3.68 2.28
C GLU A 46 -2.60 -3.49 0.76
N GLY A 47 -3.62 -4.03 0.11
CA GLY A 47 -3.84 -3.92 -1.33
C GLY A 47 -4.02 -2.49 -1.84
N ILE A 48 -4.56 -1.56 -1.05
CA ILE A 48 -4.70 -0.15 -1.42
C ILE A 48 -3.67 0.76 -0.73
N SER A 49 -2.72 0.18 0.01
CA SER A 49 -1.78 0.94 0.84
C SER A 49 -0.85 1.83 0.00
N GLU A 50 -0.49 1.42 -1.22
CA GLU A 50 0.34 2.24 -2.10
C GLU A 50 -0.38 3.47 -2.63
N LYS A 51 -1.66 3.32 -2.99
CA LYS A 51 -2.53 4.41 -3.42
C LYS A 51 -2.77 5.45 -2.33
N TRP A 52 -3.03 4.99 -1.10
CA TRP A 52 -3.43 5.87 0.01
C TRP A 52 -2.29 6.23 0.96
N LYS A 53 -1.16 5.53 0.88
CA LYS A 53 -0.06 5.61 1.85
C LYS A 53 -0.54 5.41 3.29
N ILE A 54 -1.52 4.54 3.49
CA ILE A 54 -2.08 4.19 4.80
C ILE A 54 -1.80 2.72 5.07
N LYS A 55 -1.25 2.41 6.25
CA LYS A 55 -1.00 1.05 6.74
C LYS A 55 -1.63 0.82 8.10
N TYR A 56 -2.00 -0.42 8.37
CA TYR A 56 -2.60 -0.82 9.65
C TYR A 56 -1.65 -1.70 10.45
N HIS A 57 -1.66 -1.52 11.76
CA HIS A 57 -0.91 -2.38 12.67
C HIS A 57 -1.80 -2.79 13.86
N ALA A 58 -1.96 -4.09 14.07
CA ALA A 58 -2.69 -4.62 15.21
C ALA A 58 -1.79 -4.63 16.45
N VAL A 59 -2.08 -3.77 17.44
CA VAL A 59 -1.26 -3.61 18.65
C VAL A 59 -1.63 -4.57 19.78
N SER A 60 -2.79 -5.22 19.70
CA SER A 60 -3.24 -6.24 20.65
C SER A 60 -4.24 -7.19 20.01
N GLY A 61 -4.37 -8.38 20.61
CA GLY A 61 -5.40 -9.38 20.27
C GLY A 61 -6.75 -9.11 20.93
N CYS A 62 -7.45 -10.19 21.31
CA CYS A 62 -8.84 -10.12 21.81
C CYS A 62 -9.00 -9.42 23.16
N MET A 63 -7.97 -9.41 24.01
CA MET A 63 -7.99 -8.69 25.29
C MET A 63 -7.21 -7.39 25.17
N ILE A 64 -7.83 -6.28 25.57
CA ILE A 64 -7.23 -4.95 25.49
C ILE A 64 -7.38 -4.25 26.83
N ASP A 65 -6.26 -3.71 27.34
CA ASP A 65 -6.27 -2.86 28.51
C ASP A 65 -6.76 -1.44 28.13
N PRO A 66 -7.61 -0.79 28.96
CA PRO A 66 -8.11 0.56 28.68
C PRO A 66 -7.02 1.60 28.40
N LYS A 67 -5.83 1.49 29.03
CA LYS A 67 -4.72 2.41 28.78
C LYS A 67 -4.19 2.27 27.35
N ILE A 68 -4.10 1.04 26.85
CA ILE A 68 -3.67 0.79 25.46
C ILE A 68 -4.72 1.35 24.49
N MET A 69 -6.01 1.14 24.78
CA MET A 69 -7.10 1.69 23.97
C MET A 69 -7.02 3.22 23.87
N HIS A 70 -6.88 3.92 24.99
CA HIS A 70 -6.74 5.38 25.01
C HIS A 70 -5.48 5.87 24.29
N SER A 71 -4.36 5.15 24.42
CA SER A 71 -3.14 5.48 23.69
C SER A 71 -3.33 5.34 22.17
N VAL A 72 -3.99 4.28 21.72
CA VAL A 72 -4.29 4.04 20.30
C VAL A 72 -5.22 5.13 19.76
N GLU A 73 -6.27 5.48 20.50
CA GLU A 73 -7.20 6.54 20.10
C GLU A 73 -6.50 7.90 19.97
N ALA A 74 -5.64 8.24 20.92
CA ALA A 74 -4.89 9.49 20.92
C ALA A 74 -3.93 9.58 19.72
N GLU A 75 -3.20 8.49 19.42
CA GLU A 75 -2.30 8.43 18.27
C GLU A 75 -3.07 8.48 16.94
N ASN A 76 -4.10 7.64 16.79
CA ASN A 76 -4.92 7.61 15.58
C ASN A 76 -5.61 8.95 15.32
N LYS A 77 -6.02 9.70 16.35
CA LYS A 77 -6.60 11.04 16.19
C LYS A 77 -5.63 11.99 15.50
N LYS A 78 -4.34 11.96 15.86
CA LYS A 78 -3.29 12.76 15.20
C LYS A 78 -3.12 12.32 13.74
N THR A 79 -3.10 11.00 13.51
CA THR A 79 -2.98 10.40 12.18
C THR A 79 -4.13 10.80 11.27
N TYR A 80 -5.38 10.69 11.74
CA TYR A 80 -6.55 11.07 10.97
C TYR A 80 -6.55 12.56 10.61
N ALA A 81 -6.10 13.43 11.51
CA ALA A 81 -5.93 14.85 11.20
C ALA A 81 -4.84 15.09 10.14
N ALA A 82 -3.79 14.27 10.09
CA ALA A 82 -2.77 14.35 9.05
C ALA A 82 -3.28 13.83 7.70
N ILE A 83 -3.95 12.68 7.69
CA ILE A 83 -4.60 12.11 6.50
C ILE A 83 -5.64 13.08 5.94
N GLU A 84 -6.45 13.72 6.78
CA GLU A 84 -7.44 14.70 6.35
C GLU A 84 -6.82 15.93 5.69
N ARG A 85 -5.66 16.39 6.17
CA ARG A 85 -4.93 17.49 5.54
C ARG A 85 -4.41 17.11 4.16
N GLU A 86 -3.99 15.86 3.98
CA GLU A 86 -3.47 15.35 2.70
C GLU A 86 -4.59 15.05 1.69
N PHE A 87 -5.65 14.35 2.10
CA PHE A 87 -6.67 13.79 1.21
C PHE A 87 -8.03 14.51 1.29
N GLY A 88 -8.18 15.47 2.20
CA GLY A 88 -9.38 16.27 2.43
C GLY A 88 -10.38 15.64 3.39
N LYS A 89 -11.38 16.43 3.81
CA LYS A 89 -12.40 16.08 4.82
C LYS A 89 -13.19 14.79 4.55
N ARG A 90 -13.27 14.36 3.29
CA ARG A 90 -14.03 13.18 2.85
C ARG A 90 -13.15 11.99 2.48
N TRP A 91 -11.92 11.95 3.00
CA TRP A 91 -10.96 10.90 2.70
C TRP A 91 -11.49 9.54 3.17
N LYS A 92 -12.12 9.49 4.35
CA LYS A 92 -12.53 8.24 4.99
C LYS A 92 -13.61 7.52 4.19
N GLU A 93 -14.58 8.25 3.65
CA GLU A 93 -15.62 7.65 2.79
C GLU A 93 -15.04 7.10 1.49
N LYS A 94 -14.08 7.82 0.88
CA LYS A 94 -13.40 7.37 -0.33
C LYS A 94 -12.52 6.15 -0.06
N TYR A 95 -11.78 6.18 1.04
CA TYR A 95 -10.93 5.07 1.50
C TYR A 95 -11.76 3.81 1.75
N ASN A 96 -12.87 3.93 2.50
CA ASN A 96 -13.76 2.81 2.76
C ASN A 96 -14.37 2.25 1.47
N LYS A 97 -14.76 3.11 0.52
CA LYS A 97 -15.24 2.66 -0.79
C LYS A 97 -14.17 1.86 -1.56
N ASP A 98 -12.91 2.26 -1.48
CA ASP A 98 -11.81 1.51 -2.09
C ASP A 98 -11.56 0.18 -1.38
N ILE A 99 -11.64 0.13 -0.04
CA ILE A 99 -11.57 -1.11 0.73
C ILE A 99 -12.66 -2.09 0.28
N ASP A 100 -13.91 -1.63 0.26
CA ASP A 100 -15.07 -2.47 -0.07
C ASP A 100 -15.01 -2.96 -1.53
N GLY A 101 -14.47 -2.14 -2.43
CA GLY A 101 -14.32 -2.47 -3.85
C GLY A 101 -13.08 -3.27 -4.21
N PHE A 102 -12.10 -3.40 -3.31
CA PHE A 102 -10.79 -3.94 -3.68
C PHE A 102 -10.84 -5.40 -4.14
N MET A 103 -11.67 -6.23 -3.53
CA MET A 103 -11.78 -7.65 -3.91
C MET A 103 -12.28 -7.81 -5.35
N MET A 104 -13.16 -6.93 -5.83
CA MET A 104 -13.59 -6.94 -7.23
C MET A 104 -12.47 -6.49 -8.17
N LYS A 105 -11.68 -5.48 -7.78
CA LYS A 105 -10.49 -5.05 -8.55
C LYS A 105 -9.47 -6.18 -8.69
N LYS A 106 -9.30 -7.03 -7.67
CA LYS A 106 -8.42 -8.22 -7.78
C LYS A 106 -8.89 -9.18 -8.88
N VAL A 107 -10.21 -9.38 -9.01
CA VAL A 107 -10.78 -10.22 -10.08
C VAL A 107 -10.45 -9.60 -11.45
N GLU A 108 -10.66 -8.29 -11.61
CA GLU A 108 -10.34 -7.58 -12.86
C GLU A 108 -8.85 -7.69 -13.24
N VAL A 109 -7.94 -7.57 -12.28
CA VAL A 109 -6.51 -7.78 -12.49
C VAL A 109 -6.24 -9.20 -12.98
N MET A 110 -6.88 -10.20 -12.38
CA MET A 110 -6.73 -11.60 -12.79
C MET A 110 -7.29 -11.87 -14.18
N ASP A 111 -8.41 -11.27 -14.56
CA ASP A 111 -8.96 -11.38 -15.91
C ASP A 111 -8.01 -10.85 -16.98
N VAL A 112 -7.18 -9.85 -16.64
CA VAL A 112 -6.12 -9.36 -17.53
C VAL A 112 -4.94 -10.33 -17.56
N LEU A 113 -4.44 -10.74 -16.39
CA LEU A 113 -3.26 -11.61 -16.26
C LEU A 113 -3.47 -12.98 -16.88
N ILE A 114 -4.64 -13.60 -16.66
CA ILE A 114 -4.93 -14.95 -17.13
C ILE A 114 -4.89 -15.02 -18.65
N ILE A 115 -5.24 -13.99 -19.41
CA ILE A 115 -5.16 -14.09 -20.88
C ILE A 115 -3.87 -13.50 -21.46
N ASN A 116 -3.05 -12.83 -20.65
CA ASN A 116 -1.87 -12.13 -21.12
C ASN A 116 -0.70 -13.09 -21.41
N LYS A 117 -0.25 -13.13 -22.67
CA LYS A 117 0.83 -14.02 -23.11
C LYS A 117 2.18 -13.72 -22.45
N LEU A 118 2.51 -12.44 -22.23
CA LEU A 118 3.77 -12.04 -21.60
C LEU A 118 3.84 -12.56 -20.16
N PHE A 119 2.78 -12.34 -19.38
CA PHE A 119 2.68 -12.85 -18.01
C PHE A 119 2.75 -14.38 -17.94
N ARG A 120 1.97 -15.08 -18.79
CA ARG A 120 2.00 -16.55 -18.85
C ARG A 120 3.37 -17.11 -19.20
N ASN A 121 4.09 -16.45 -20.11
CA ASN A 121 5.43 -16.86 -20.47
C ASN A 121 6.41 -16.66 -19.31
N GLU A 122 6.25 -15.59 -18.52
CA GLU A 122 7.07 -15.35 -17.34
C GLU A 122 6.83 -16.43 -16.28
N LEU A 123 5.57 -16.75 -15.97
CA LEU A 123 5.22 -17.84 -15.04
C LEU A 123 5.91 -19.17 -15.39
N LYS A 124 5.96 -19.52 -16.68
CA LYS A 124 6.61 -20.76 -17.15
C LYS A 124 8.12 -20.77 -16.87
N LYS A 125 8.80 -19.63 -16.93
CA LYS A 125 10.24 -19.55 -16.59
C LYS A 125 10.51 -19.91 -15.13
N HIS A 126 9.51 -19.73 -14.26
CA HIS A 126 9.57 -20.04 -12.84
C HIS A 126 8.86 -21.36 -12.48
N ASN A 127 8.46 -22.17 -13.47
CA ASN A 127 7.70 -23.41 -13.29
C ASN A 127 6.39 -23.24 -12.50
N ILE A 128 5.73 -22.09 -12.65
CA ILE A 128 4.45 -21.79 -12.00
C ILE A 128 3.31 -22.03 -13.00
N GLU A 129 2.34 -22.83 -12.61
CA GLU A 129 1.10 -23.02 -13.38
C GLU A 129 0.11 -21.90 -13.09
N ILE A 130 -0.66 -21.47 -14.10
CA ILE A 130 -1.56 -20.30 -13.98
C ILE A 130 -2.62 -20.43 -12.88
N TYR A 131 -3.00 -21.65 -12.51
CA TYR A 131 -3.97 -21.93 -11.45
C TYR A 131 -3.34 -22.00 -10.04
N ASN A 132 -2.01 -22.11 -9.95
CA ASN A 132 -1.25 -22.17 -8.70
C ASN A 132 -0.51 -20.85 -8.40
N VAL A 133 -0.92 -19.73 -9.01
CA VAL A 133 -0.23 -18.44 -8.85
C VAL A 133 -0.55 -17.82 -7.50
N GLU A 134 0.41 -17.93 -6.58
CA GLU A 134 0.48 -17.11 -5.38
C GLU A 134 0.98 -15.70 -5.73
N LYS A 135 0.29 -14.70 -5.17
CA LYS A 135 0.49 -13.31 -5.58
C LYS A 135 0.00 -12.31 -4.55
N GLU A 136 0.65 -11.17 -4.52
CA GLU A 136 0.16 -9.94 -3.91
C GLU A 136 -0.23 -8.95 -5.01
N ILE A 137 -1.33 -8.23 -4.80
CA ILE A 137 -1.82 -7.21 -5.73
C ILE A 137 -1.92 -5.90 -4.94
N GLN A 138 -1.32 -4.83 -5.48
CA GLN A 138 -1.34 -3.50 -4.89
C GLN A 138 -1.87 -2.49 -5.92
N GLU A 139 -2.94 -1.77 -5.59
CA GLU A 139 -3.44 -0.65 -6.36
C GLU A 139 -2.51 0.56 -6.18
N LEU A 140 -2.00 1.10 -7.29
CA LEU A 140 -1.03 2.18 -7.29
C LEU A 140 -1.71 3.55 -7.36
N ASN A 141 -2.82 3.66 -8.10
CA ASN A 141 -3.52 4.92 -8.34
C ASN A 141 -4.96 4.70 -8.83
N ASN A 142 -5.68 5.80 -9.06
CA ASN A 142 -7.05 5.81 -9.60
C ASN A 142 -7.13 5.57 -11.13
N GLU A 143 -5.98 5.37 -11.80
CA GLU A 143 -5.89 5.19 -13.24
C GLU A 143 -6.01 3.72 -13.65
N GLY A 144 -6.25 2.83 -12.67
CA GLY A 144 -6.39 1.39 -12.88
C GLY A 144 -5.03 0.70 -12.98
N GLU A 145 -3.98 1.30 -12.44
CA GLU A 145 -2.65 0.69 -12.37
C GLU A 145 -2.47 -0.10 -11.08
N PHE A 146 -1.95 -1.31 -11.23
CA PHE A 146 -1.69 -2.25 -10.17
C PHE A 146 -0.26 -2.79 -10.30
N LYS A 147 0.38 -3.00 -9.15
CA LYS A 147 1.57 -3.83 -9.03
C LYS A 147 1.14 -5.22 -8.60
N VAL A 148 1.71 -6.22 -9.25
CA VAL A 148 1.50 -7.63 -8.92
C VAL A 148 2.85 -8.24 -8.62
N ILE A 149 2.97 -8.88 -7.46
CA ILE A 149 4.18 -9.57 -7.04
C ILE A 149 3.85 -11.06 -7.03
N VAL A 150 4.58 -11.86 -7.79
CA VAL A 150 4.35 -13.30 -7.90
C VAL A 150 5.37 -14.03 -7.06
N TYR A 151 4.87 -15.00 -6.28
CA TYR A 151 5.67 -15.83 -5.41
C TYR A 151 5.61 -17.30 -5.83
N ASN A 152 6.63 -18.06 -5.46
CA ASN A 152 6.62 -19.52 -5.51
C ASN A 152 7.04 -20.07 -4.14
N ASN A 153 6.06 -20.45 -3.32
CA ASN A 153 6.30 -21.03 -2.00
C ASN A 153 6.98 -22.41 -2.02
N GLU A 154 7.10 -23.08 -3.17
CA GLU A 154 7.81 -24.36 -3.31
C GLU A 154 9.35 -24.17 -3.38
N LEU A 155 9.82 -22.95 -3.61
CA LEU A 155 11.25 -22.65 -3.61
C LEU A 155 11.82 -22.80 -2.19
N ARG A 156 12.87 -23.62 -2.06
CA ARG A 156 13.52 -23.95 -0.77
C ARG A 156 14.35 -22.82 -0.17
N TYR A 157 14.75 -21.82 -0.98
CA TYR A 157 15.57 -20.69 -0.54
C TYR A 157 14.69 -19.49 -0.20
N GLU A 158 15.18 -18.62 0.68
CA GLU A 158 14.43 -17.49 1.28
C GLU A 158 13.83 -16.51 0.26
N ASN A 159 14.34 -16.45 -0.97
CA ASN A 159 13.76 -15.60 -2.00
C ASN A 159 12.63 -16.32 -2.76
N LYS A 160 11.43 -16.26 -2.17
CA LYS A 160 10.20 -16.78 -2.74
C LYS A 160 9.61 -15.87 -3.83
N GLU A 161 10.06 -14.62 -3.91
CA GLU A 161 9.61 -13.68 -4.94
C GLU A 161 10.20 -14.10 -6.29
N CYS A 162 9.34 -14.35 -7.28
CA CYS A 162 9.76 -14.77 -8.62
C CYS A 162 9.94 -13.57 -9.55
N PHE A 163 8.90 -12.75 -9.68
CA PHE A 163 8.93 -11.54 -10.50
C PHE A 163 7.80 -10.58 -10.12
N ARG A 164 7.91 -9.35 -10.63
CA ARG A 164 6.90 -8.31 -10.48
C ARG A 164 6.31 -7.95 -11.84
N ALA A 165 5.07 -7.48 -11.84
CA ALA A 165 4.42 -6.95 -13.02
C ALA A 165 3.65 -5.67 -12.69
N THR A 166 3.61 -4.73 -13.64
CA THR A 166 2.55 -3.72 -13.69
C THR A 166 1.40 -4.22 -14.53
N VAL A 167 0.18 -3.98 -14.07
CA VAL A 167 -1.06 -4.29 -14.77
C VAL A 167 -1.88 -3.01 -14.82
N ASN A 168 -2.32 -2.61 -16.01
CA ASN A 168 -3.34 -1.59 -16.15
C ASN A 168 -4.65 -2.25 -16.60
N THR A 169 -5.69 -2.21 -15.76
CA THR A 169 -6.95 -2.91 -16.04
C THR A 169 -7.79 -2.20 -17.10
N LYS A 170 -7.66 -0.88 -17.25
CA LYS A 170 -8.43 -0.08 -18.21
C LYS A 170 -8.01 -0.34 -19.66
N ASN A 171 -6.70 -0.39 -19.92
CA ASN A 171 -6.16 -0.67 -21.25
C ASN A 171 -5.66 -2.13 -21.41
N ARG A 172 -5.83 -2.96 -20.37
CA ARG A 172 -5.46 -4.37 -20.31
C ARG A 172 -3.98 -4.64 -20.62
N LYS A 173 -3.09 -3.69 -20.32
CA LYS A 173 -1.65 -3.82 -20.52
C LYS A 173 -0.99 -4.50 -19.33
N VAL A 174 -0.01 -5.37 -19.62
CA VAL A 174 0.87 -5.98 -18.62
C VAL A 174 2.32 -5.72 -19.01
N SER A 175 3.16 -5.36 -18.04
CA SER A 175 4.60 -5.24 -18.21
C SER A 175 5.31 -5.95 -17.06
N ILE A 176 6.38 -6.69 -17.35
CA ILE A 176 7.22 -7.31 -16.31
C ILE A 176 8.22 -6.26 -15.80
N ILE A 177 8.42 -6.21 -14.49
CA ILE A 177 9.36 -5.32 -13.82
C ILE A 177 10.40 -6.20 -13.14
N GLN A 178 11.68 -5.95 -13.45
CA GLN A 178 12.82 -6.58 -12.79
C GLN A 178 13.29 -5.73 -11.60
#